data_AF-A0AAU7Q4R4-F1
#
_entry.id   AF-A0AAU7Q4R4-F1
#
_cell.length_a   1.000
_cell.length_b   1.000
_cell.length_c   1.000
_cell.angle_alpha   90.00
_cell.angle_beta   90.00
_cell.angle_gamma   90.00
#
_symmetry.space_group_name_H-M   'P 1'
#
loop_
_entity.id
_entity.type
_entity.pdbx_description
1 polymer ?
#
loop_
_entity_poly.entity_id
_entity_poly.type
_entity_poly.pdbx_seq_one_letter_code
_entity_poly.pdbx_strand_id
1 'polypeptide(L)'
;MVIAYSAQPNSVTPVPVRQELISELASLMKNISNTSVQQPIHREAPLLSHIAIKNVIPKLSSCETLWVSNIIELTDEFKRFSWPEKVNNTLDKEIGRQLKSRNNEKFVFEIASARIENGESCKIVAQEHGISINTGIYQKLEKIALNGPAGVRVLQGESCEIVAREHGMSKNNAAYRELEMIALKGPAGVRVSNGESYEIVGREHGLSKNLDAYSVLEMIARTSLAGLRVLQGESCEVAGREHGILPGSEGFSLLEKIALKGPAGARVSNGESCEVVAREHGISTKGKTFSELELKALEPAAARVRNGEHYQIVAREHGISFGSDVYDRHL
;
A
#
# COMPACT_ATOMS: atom_id res chain seq x y z
N MET A 1 -32.55 -2.74 46.19
CA MET A 1 -31.24 -3.24 45.72
C MET A 1 -30.62 -2.12 44.89
N VAL A 2 -29.57 -1.50 45.42
CA VAL A 2 -28.90 -0.31 44.91
C VAL A 2 -27.70 -0.77 44.08
N ILE A 3 -27.51 -0.22 42.88
CA ILE A 3 -26.18 -0.13 42.27
C ILE A 3 -26.02 1.31 41.79
N ALA A 4 -25.24 2.08 42.57
CA ALA A 4 -24.80 3.41 42.24
C ALA A 4 -23.54 3.30 41.36
N TYR A 5 -23.56 3.94 40.19
CA TYR A 5 -22.35 4.17 39.40
C TYR A 5 -21.64 5.41 39.97
N SER A 6 -20.52 5.20 40.66
CA SER A 6 -19.62 6.27 41.06
C SER A 6 -18.76 6.69 39.86
N ALA A 7 -19.10 7.83 39.26
CA ALA A 7 -18.17 8.57 38.41
C ALA A 7 -17.01 9.08 39.29
N GLN A 8 -15.79 8.67 38.99
CA GLN A 8 -14.60 9.31 39.55
C GLN A 8 -14.49 10.73 38.97
N PRO A 9 -14.23 11.76 39.80
CA PRO A 9 -14.02 13.11 39.30
C PRO A 9 -12.66 13.16 38.58
N ASN A 10 -12.68 13.67 37.35
CA ASN A 10 -11.50 14.20 36.67
C ASN A 10 -10.77 15.12 37.66
N SER A 11 -9.53 14.80 37.99
CA SER A 11 -8.68 15.66 38.80
C SER A 11 -8.35 16.92 38.02
N VAL A 12 -9.24 17.91 38.10
CA VAL A 12 -8.98 19.30 37.74
C VAL A 12 -7.80 19.73 38.59
N THR A 13 -6.64 19.95 37.97
CA THR A 13 -5.56 20.67 38.63
C THR A 13 -6.14 21.99 39.12
N PRO A 14 -5.93 22.36 40.39
CA PRO A 14 -6.52 23.58 40.89
C PRO A 14 -5.96 24.73 40.05
N VAL A 15 -6.88 25.50 39.46
CA VAL A 15 -6.66 26.73 38.67
C VAL A 15 -5.53 27.64 39.20
N PRO A 16 -5.28 27.76 40.52
CA PRO A 16 -4.18 28.56 41.05
C PRO A 16 -2.79 28.21 40.49
N VAL A 17 -2.45 26.92 40.33
CA VAL A 17 -1.07 26.50 39.95
C VAL A 17 -0.75 26.87 38.50
N ARG A 18 -1.76 26.78 37.61
CA ARG A 18 -1.62 27.12 36.19
C ARG A 18 -1.48 28.64 36.00
N GLN A 19 -2.25 29.40 36.77
CA GLN A 19 -2.25 30.86 36.70
C GLN A 19 -0.99 31.46 37.33
N GLU A 20 -0.44 30.82 38.36
CA GLU A 20 0.83 31.17 39.00
C GLU A 20 2.01 30.93 38.05
N LEU A 21 2.05 29.80 37.34
CA LEU A 21 3.06 29.52 36.31
C LEU A 21 3.01 30.50 35.13
N ILE A 22 1.80 30.83 34.64
CA ILE A 22 1.61 31.82 33.57
C ILE A 22 2.02 33.22 34.05
N SER A 23 1.71 33.57 35.30
CA SER A 23 2.08 34.85 35.90
C SER A 23 3.59 34.97 36.16
N GLU A 24 4.24 33.88 36.59
CA GLU A 24 5.70 33.80 36.69
C GLU A 24 6.36 33.95 35.32
N LEU A 25 5.85 33.27 34.29
CA LEU A 25 6.37 33.35 32.93
C LEU A 25 6.23 34.78 32.38
N ALA A 26 5.06 35.39 32.55
CA ALA A 26 4.79 36.77 32.16
C ALA A 26 5.67 37.78 32.93
N SER A 27 5.92 37.55 34.22
CA SER A 27 6.82 38.37 35.05
C SER A 27 8.27 38.28 34.59
N LEU A 28 8.75 37.07 34.28
CA LEU A 28 10.08 36.84 33.70
C LEU A 28 10.23 37.52 32.35
N MET A 29 9.21 37.42 31.48
CA MET A 29 9.18 38.09 30.18
C MET A 29 9.19 39.62 30.32
N LYS A 30 8.46 40.16 31.30
CA LYS A 30 8.41 41.61 31.59
C LYS A 30 9.74 42.15 32.11
N ASN A 31 10.40 41.44 33.03
CA ASN A 31 11.69 41.83 33.59
C ASN A 31 12.81 41.81 32.55
N ILE A 32 12.79 40.84 31.64
CA ILE A 32 13.79 40.74 30.56
C ILE A 32 13.57 41.84 29.51
N SER A 33 12.31 42.14 29.15
CA SER A 33 12.00 43.24 28.22
C SER A 33 12.38 44.64 28.74
N ASN A 34 12.47 44.79 30.07
CA ASN A 34 12.81 46.06 30.74
C ASN A 34 14.29 46.18 31.11
N THR A 35 15.14 45.25 30.68
CA THR A 35 16.59 45.37 30.91
C THR A 35 17.14 46.41 29.95
N SER A 36 17.13 47.68 30.39
CA SER A 36 17.73 48.82 29.70
C SER A 36 19.17 48.50 29.30
N VAL A 37 19.43 48.63 28.00
CA VAL A 37 20.72 48.47 27.33
C VAL A 37 21.75 49.43 27.93
N GLN A 38 22.46 49.01 28.97
CA GLN A 38 23.67 49.67 29.45
C GLN A 38 24.68 48.65 30.01
N GLN A 39 25.10 47.65 29.21
CA GLN A 39 26.41 47.00 29.41
C GLN A 39 27.03 46.62 28.06
N PRO A 40 28.36 46.81 27.86
CA PRO A 40 29.02 46.51 26.61
C PRO A 40 29.48 45.04 26.51
N ILE A 41 28.98 44.38 25.44
CA ILE A 41 29.57 43.36 24.54
C ILE A 41 30.18 42.06 25.14
N HIS A 42 29.81 40.95 24.47
CA HIS A 42 30.36 39.58 24.49
C HIS A 42 29.84 38.59 25.53
N ARG A 43 28.51 38.46 25.63
CA ARG A 43 27.87 37.14 25.69
C ARG A 43 26.61 37.21 24.83
N GLU A 44 26.44 36.29 23.88
CA GLU A 44 25.16 36.13 23.19
C GLU A 44 24.09 35.95 24.27
N ALA A 45 23.21 36.94 24.41
CA ALA A 45 22.13 36.89 25.38
C ALA A 45 21.31 35.62 25.08
N PRO A 46 21.11 34.72 26.06
CA PRO A 46 20.36 33.50 25.82
C PRO A 46 18.95 33.86 25.34
N LEU A 47 18.56 33.31 24.18
CA LEU A 47 17.24 33.52 23.57
C LEU A 47 16.14 33.17 24.58
N LEU A 48 15.04 33.92 24.58
CA LEU A 48 13.90 33.73 25.50
C LEU A 48 13.41 32.27 25.55
N SER A 49 13.45 31.56 24.42
CA SER A 49 13.12 30.13 24.32
C SER A 49 14.04 29.25 25.15
N HIS A 50 15.35 29.54 25.20
CA HIS A 50 16.31 28.84 26.06
C HIS A 50 16.03 29.05 27.54
N ILE A 51 15.64 30.25 27.95
CA ILE A 51 15.32 30.57 29.35
C ILE A 51 13.98 29.91 29.74
N ALA A 52 12.98 29.93 28.85
CA ALA A 52 11.69 29.29 29.08
C ALA A 52 11.83 27.76 29.19
N ILE A 53 12.52 27.11 28.24
CA ILE A 53 12.79 25.66 28.25
C ILE A 53 13.58 25.28 29.52
N LYS A 54 14.64 26.02 29.86
CA LYS A 54 15.50 25.71 31.01
C LYS A 54 14.79 25.88 32.37
N ASN A 55 13.83 26.78 32.49
CA ASN A 55 13.15 27.04 33.77
C ASN A 55 11.80 26.33 33.92
N VAL A 56 11.09 26.04 32.82
CA VAL A 56 9.76 25.42 32.84
C VAL A 56 9.86 23.89 32.86
N ILE A 57 10.73 23.30 32.04
CA ILE A 57 10.83 21.83 31.89
C ILE A 57 11.23 21.11 33.19
N PRO A 58 12.17 21.62 34.02
CA PRO A 58 12.51 20.98 35.28
C PRO A 58 11.40 21.06 36.33
N LYS A 59 10.54 22.09 36.29
CA LYS A 59 9.46 22.31 37.28
C LYS A 59 8.21 21.47 37.01
N LEU A 60 8.06 20.94 35.80
CA LEU A 60 6.93 20.09 35.40
C LEU A 60 7.15 18.59 35.73
N SER A 61 8.22 18.25 36.46
CA SER A 61 8.78 16.89 36.55
C SER A 61 8.07 15.91 37.52
N SER A 62 6.95 16.26 38.14
CA SER A 62 6.31 15.41 39.15
C SER A 62 5.15 14.55 38.63
N CYS A 63 4.66 14.79 37.40
CA CYS A 63 3.56 14.01 36.83
C CYS A 63 3.66 13.93 35.29
N GLU A 64 3.93 12.74 34.75
CA GLU A 64 4.16 12.51 33.31
C GLU A 64 3.00 12.95 32.41
N THR A 65 1.75 12.75 32.82
CA THR A 65 0.57 13.07 32.01
C THR A 65 0.31 14.59 31.92
N LEU A 66 0.52 15.32 33.01
CA LEU A 66 0.44 16.78 33.03
C LEU A 66 1.61 17.43 32.28
N TRP A 67 2.78 16.81 32.29
CA TRP A 67 3.95 17.27 31.54
C TRP A 67 3.69 17.27 30.02
N VAL A 68 3.11 16.17 29.51
CA VAL A 68 2.77 16.02 28.07
C VAL A 68 1.74 17.06 27.63
N SER A 69 0.64 17.21 28.38
CA SER A 69 -0.40 18.19 28.04
C SER A 69 0.14 19.62 28.06
N ASN A 70 1.00 19.96 29.03
CA ASN A 70 1.57 21.29 29.13
C ASN A 70 2.59 21.60 28.03
N ILE A 71 3.37 20.62 27.56
CA ILE A 71 4.29 20.83 26.43
C ILE A 71 3.52 20.97 25.12
N ILE A 72 2.51 20.15 24.88
CA ILE A 72 1.67 20.25 23.67
C ILE A 72 0.97 21.61 23.64
N GLU A 73 0.38 22.05 24.75
CA GLU A 73 -0.25 23.37 24.85
C GLU A 73 0.76 24.51 24.66
N LEU A 74 1.96 24.41 25.24
CA LEU A 74 3.03 25.39 25.01
C LEU A 74 3.43 25.43 23.55
N THR A 75 3.63 24.29 22.90
CA THR A 75 3.98 24.18 21.48
C THR A 75 2.88 24.74 20.58
N ASP A 76 1.61 24.43 20.85
CA ASP A 76 0.47 24.97 20.11
C ASP A 76 0.33 26.48 20.30
N GLU A 77 0.57 26.98 21.51
CA GLU A 77 0.55 28.42 21.77
C GLU A 77 1.74 29.11 21.08
N PHE A 78 2.93 28.51 21.07
CA PHE A 78 4.07 29.02 20.31
C PHE A 78 3.81 29.03 18.79
N LYS A 79 3.11 28.03 18.25
CA LYS A 79 2.70 27.99 16.84
C LYS A 79 1.66 29.05 16.48
N ARG A 80 0.80 29.46 17.43
CA ARG A 80 -0.18 30.54 17.24
C ARG A 80 0.46 31.92 17.12
N PHE A 81 1.61 32.10 17.74
CA PHE A 81 2.39 33.32 17.55
C PHE A 81 3.23 33.20 16.27
N SER A 82 3.16 34.22 15.41
CA SER A 82 3.93 34.28 14.15
C SER A 82 5.41 34.57 14.43
N TRP A 83 6.11 33.65 15.08
CA TRP A 83 7.54 33.77 15.34
C TRP A 83 8.34 33.65 14.03
N PRO A 84 9.47 34.35 13.91
CA PRO A 84 10.40 34.15 12.80
C PRO A 84 10.81 32.68 12.68
N GLU A 85 10.87 32.15 11.45
CA GLU A 85 11.17 30.74 11.14
C GLU A 85 12.43 30.20 11.87
N LYS A 86 13.43 31.05 12.04
CA LYS A 86 14.67 30.74 12.77
C LYS A 86 14.43 30.40 14.25
N VAL A 87 13.43 31.00 14.89
CA VAL A 87 13.03 30.72 16.27
C VAL A 87 12.32 29.38 16.39
N ASN A 88 11.40 29.07 15.47
CA ASN A 88 10.72 27.77 15.42
C ASN A 88 11.72 26.63 15.21
N ASN A 89 12.61 26.76 14.23
CA ASN A 89 13.66 25.77 13.96
C ASN A 89 14.61 25.57 15.16
N THR A 90 14.88 26.63 15.93
CA THR A 90 15.71 26.54 17.14
C THR A 90 14.96 25.87 18.29
N LEU A 91 13.67 26.16 18.44
CA LEU A 91 12.80 25.58 19.46
C LEU A 91 12.63 24.07 19.23
N ASP A 92 12.33 23.66 18.01
CA ASP A 92 12.19 22.25 17.62
C ASP A 92 13.49 21.48 17.84
N LYS A 93 14.63 22.10 17.52
CA LYS A 93 15.95 21.50 17.75
C LYS A 93 16.28 21.35 19.23
N GLU A 94 15.95 22.32 20.07
CA GLU A 94 16.22 22.25 21.52
C GLU A 94 15.26 21.30 22.23
N ILE A 95 13.97 21.32 21.88
CA ILE A 95 13.00 20.31 22.34
C ILE A 95 13.52 18.93 21.93
N GLY A 96 13.85 18.69 20.65
CA GLY A 96 14.41 17.43 20.19
C GLY A 96 15.68 16.99 20.94
N ARG A 97 16.55 17.93 21.32
CA ARG A 97 17.75 17.65 22.14
C ARG A 97 17.40 17.25 23.58
N GLN A 98 16.47 17.95 24.22
CA GLN A 98 16.04 17.66 25.60
C GLN A 98 15.22 16.37 25.70
N LEU A 99 14.52 16.00 24.63
CA LEU A 99 13.83 14.71 24.54
C LEU A 99 14.81 13.56 24.35
N LYS A 100 15.84 13.75 23.51
CA LYS A 100 16.94 12.79 23.35
C LYS A 100 17.74 12.61 24.64
N SER A 101 17.93 13.66 25.44
CA SER A 101 18.67 13.57 26.71
C SER A 101 17.89 12.85 27.82
N ARG A 102 16.56 12.74 27.72
CA ARG A 102 15.70 12.09 28.73
C ARG A 102 15.24 10.67 28.39
N ASN A 103 15.63 10.08 27.25
CA ASN A 103 15.34 8.68 26.91
C ASN A 103 13.84 8.28 27.05
N ASN A 104 12.90 9.21 26.82
CA ASN A 104 11.48 8.85 26.85
C ASN A 104 11.05 8.35 25.47
N GLU A 105 11.39 7.09 25.17
CA GLU A 105 11.04 6.41 23.91
C GLU A 105 9.53 6.50 23.59
N LYS A 106 8.69 6.48 24.63
CA LYS A 106 7.24 6.62 24.50
C LYS A 106 6.85 8.00 23.97
N PHE A 107 7.42 9.07 24.51
CA PHE A 107 7.14 10.43 24.05
C PHE A 107 7.66 10.69 22.63
N VAL A 108 8.86 10.20 22.32
CA VAL A 108 9.41 10.28 20.95
C VAL A 108 8.51 9.54 19.96
N PHE A 109 8.00 8.37 20.34
CA PHE A 109 7.05 7.61 19.53
C PHE A 109 5.71 8.34 19.36
N GLU A 110 5.14 8.95 20.40
CA GLU A 110 3.87 9.68 20.33
C GLU A 110 3.93 10.87 19.37
N ILE A 111 4.99 11.71 19.45
CA ILE A 111 5.15 12.82 18.50
C ILE A 111 5.36 12.31 17.08
N ALA A 112 6.23 11.31 16.90
CA ALA A 112 6.49 10.73 15.60
C ALA A 112 5.22 10.13 14.98
N SER A 113 4.38 9.49 15.79
CA SER A 113 3.10 8.91 15.38
C SER A 113 2.14 9.99 14.88
N ALA A 114 1.94 11.07 15.63
CA ALA A 114 1.04 12.16 15.25
C ALA A 114 1.45 12.84 13.94
N ARG A 115 2.76 12.98 13.68
CA ARG A 115 3.27 13.53 12.41
C ARG A 115 2.95 12.62 11.22
N ILE A 116 3.13 11.31 11.42
CA ILE A 116 2.84 10.31 10.39
C ILE A 116 1.35 10.19 10.12
N GLU A 117 0.50 10.31 11.15
CA GLU A 117 -0.96 10.37 10.99
C GLU A 117 -1.39 11.57 10.12
N ASN A 118 -0.65 12.69 10.19
CA ASN A 118 -0.83 13.86 9.33
C ASN A 118 -0.23 13.71 7.92
N GLY A 119 0.27 12.52 7.56
CA GLY A 119 0.75 12.21 6.23
C GLY A 119 2.24 12.39 6.01
N GLU A 120 3.02 12.76 7.03
CA GLU A 120 4.47 12.90 6.88
C GLU A 120 5.18 11.55 6.63
N SER A 121 6.36 11.63 6.00
CA SER A 121 7.18 10.46 5.67
C SER A 121 7.77 9.80 6.92
N CYS A 122 7.57 8.48 7.10
CA CYS A 122 8.12 7.73 8.23
C CYS A 122 9.64 7.89 8.33
N LYS A 123 10.33 7.91 7.18
CA LYS A 123 11.79 8.03 7.11
C LYS A 123 12.28 9.39 7.59
N ILE A 124 11.62 10.47 7.18
CA ILE A 124 11.96 11.84 7.58
C ILE A 124 11.73 12.02 9.08
N VAL A 125 10.54 11.63 9.55
CA VAL A 125 10.16 11.70 10.96
C VAL A 125 11.15 10.88 11.81
N ALA A 126 11.47 9.65 11.40
CA ALA A 126 12.42 8.82 12.12
C ALA A 126 13.82 9.46 12.21
N GLN A 127 14.32 10.03 11.13
CA GLN A 127 15.62 10.71 11.11
C GLN A 127 15.66 11.91 12.08
N GLU A 128 14.63 12.76 12.07
CA GLU A 128 14.55 13.94 12.93
C GLU A 128 14.45 13.56 14.41
N HIS A 129 13.67 12.53 14.70
CA HIS A 129 13.46 12.01 16.05
C HIS A 129 14.55 11.05 16.53
N GLY A 130 15.54 10.72 15.69
CA GLY A 130 16.65 9.81 16.04
C GLY A 130 16.23 8.36 16.18
N ILE A 131 15.14 7.96 15.52
CA ILE A 131 14.64 6.59 15.49
C ILE A 131 15.38 5.83 14.39
N SER A 132 16.05 4.74 14.75
CA SER A 132 16.74 3.89 13.77
C SER A 132 15.73 3.07 12.96
N ILE A 133 15.94 2.99 11.64
CA ILE A 133 15.07 2.30 10.69
C ILE A 133 14.96 0.79 10.92
N ASN A 134 15.92 0.19 11.62
CA ASN A 134 15.96 -1.25 11.91
C ASN A 134 15.38 -1.59 13.29
N THR A 135 14.48 -0.75 13.83
CA THR A 135 13.90 -0.92 15.16
C THR A 135 12.41 -1.27 15.09
N GLY A 136 11.91 -1.95 16.13
CA GLY A 136 10.48 -2.20 16.28
C GLY A 136 9.65 -0.91 16.40
N ILE A 137 10.27 0.21 16.82
CA ILE A 137 9.62 1.53 16.83
C ILE A 137 9.35 1.99 15.40
N TYR A 138 10.34 1.91 14.51
CA TYR A 138 10.16 2.28 13.11
C TYR A 138 9.07 1.44 12.43
N GLN A 139 9.03 0.13 12.68
CA GLN A 139 7.98 -0.74 12.15
C GLN A 139 6.58 -0.36 12.63
N LYS A 140 6.44 0.09 13.90
CA LYS A 140 5.17 0.61 14.41
C LYS A 140 4.75 1.89 13.70
N LEU A 141 5.71 2.78 13.42
CA LEU A 141 5.46 4.01 12.66
C LEU A 141 5.01 3.73 11.21
N GLU A 142 5.63 2.75 10.55
CA GLU A 142 5.19 2.30 9.22
C GLU A 142 3.76 1.76 9.27
N LYS A 143 3.41 1.00 10.30
CA LYS A 143 2.05 0.47 10.51
C LYS A 143 1.02 1.57 10.72
N ILE A 144 1.39 2.68 11.39
CA ILE A 144 0.52 3.85 11.54
C ILE A 144 0.25 4.50 10.19
N ALA A 145 1.30 4.73 9.40
CA ALA A 145 1.14 5.31 8.06
C ALA A 145 0.28 4.41 7.17
N LEU A 146 0.52 3.10 7.23
CA LEU A 146 -0.24 2.07 6.51
C LEU A 146 -1.72 2.07 6.90
N ASN A 147 -2.05 2.11 8.19
CA ASN A 147 -3.44 2.12 8.65
C ASN A 147 -4.12 3.49 8.51
N GLY A 148 -3.35 4.53 8.20
CA GLY A 148 -3.84 5.88 7.99
C GLY A 148 -3.58 6.35 6.55
N PRO A 149 -2.79 7.43 6.36
CA PRO A 149 -2.73 8.15 5.09
C PRO A 149 -2.23 7.30 3.91
N ALA A 150 -1.23 6.44 4.11
CA ALA A 150 -0.70 5.61 3.03
C ALA A 150 -1.73 4.56 2.57
N GLY A 151 -2.35 3.84 3.50
CA GLY A 151 -3.37 2.84 3.14
C GLY A 151 -4.62 3.45 2.53
N VAL A 152 -5.07 4.62 3.01
CA VAL A 152 -6.20 5.35 2.43
C VAL A 152 -5.94 5.71 0.97
N ARG A 153 -4.73 6.22 0.65
CA ARG A 153 -4.35 6.57 -0.72
C ARG A 153 -4.35 5.36 -1.65
N VAL A 154 -3.78 4.24 -1.21
CA VAL A 154 -3.80 2.99 -2.01
C VAL A 154 -5.22 2.46 -2.17
N LEU A 155 -6.06 2.55 -1.13
CA LEU A 155 -7.46 2.14 -1.20
C LEU A 155 -8.26 3.00 -2.21
N GLN A 156 -7.88 4.27 -2.38
CA GLN A 156 -8.42 5.18 -3.40
C GLN A 156 -7.88 4.92 -4.81
N GLY A 157 -7.00 3.93 -4.99
CA GLY A 157 -6.49 3.50 -6.29
C GLY A 157 -5.12 4.04 -6.66
N GLU A 158 -4.45 4.77 -5.76
CA GLU A 158 -3.10 5.25 -6.04
C GLU A 158 -2.07 4.11 -6.07
N SER A 159 -0.99 4.30 -6.84
CA SER A 159 0.09 3.32 -6.99
C SER A 159 0.82 3.07 -5.68
N CYS A 160 0.94 1.79 -5.28
CA CYS A 160 1.69 1.38 -4.09
C CYS A 160 3.13 1.88 -4.11
N GLU A 161 3.77 1.91 -5.28
CA GLU A 161 5.14 2.40 -5.45
C GLU A 161 5.27 3.89 -5.13
N ILE A 162 4.32 4.71 -5.62
CA ILE A 162 4.31 6.15 -5.38
C ILE A 162 4.07 6.43 -3.90
N VAL A 163 3.02 5.84 -3.34
CA VAL A 163 2.62 6.01 -1.94
C VAL A 163 3.74 5.57 -1.00
N ALA A 164 4.33 4.39 -1.22
CA ALA A 164 5.41 3.89 -0.39
C ALA A 164 6.63 4.82 -0.41
N ARG A 165 7.02 5.32 -1.59
CA ARG A 165 8.15 6.23 -1.72
C ARG A 165 7.92 7.53 -0.94
N GLU A 166 6.73 8.10 -1.02
CA GLU A 166 6.39 9.35 -0.32
C GLU A 166 6.31 9.16 1.20
N HIS A 167 5.72 8.06 1.65
CA HIS A 167 5.67 7.73 3.08
C HIS A 167 6.97 7.10 3.62
N GLY A 168 8.02 6.97 2.80
CA GLY A 168 9.33 6.50 3.23
C GLY A 168 9.43 5.00 3.52
N MET A 169 8.56 4.20 2.90
CA MET A 169 8.55 2.73 2.98
C MET A 169 9.42 2.12 1.87
N SER A 170 10.15 1.06 2.21
CA SER A 170 10.99 0.34 1.25
C SER A 170 10.21 -0.75 0.53
N LYS A 171 10.43 -0.94 -0.78
CA LYS A 171 9.79 -2.03 -1.57
C LYS A 171 10.01 -3.44 -1.00
N ASN A 172 11.04 -3.63 -0.19
CA ASN A 172 11.41 -4.94 0.35
C ASN A 172 10.89 -5.18 1.79
N ASN A 173 10.16 -4.24 2.38
CA ASN A 173 9.66 -4.36 3.76
C ASN A 173 8.24 -4.96 3.81
N ALA A 174 7.80 -5.32 5.01
CA ALA A 174 6.45 -5.86 5.25
C ALA A 174 5.36 -4.82 4.96
N ALA A 175 5.59 -3.54 5.26
CA ALA A 175 4.61 -2.47 5.03
C ALA A 175 4.26 -2.30 3.55
N TYR A 176 5.23 -2.42 2.64
CA TYR A 176 4.99 -2.40 1.20
C TYR A 176 4.10 -3.56 0.75
N ARG A 177 4.38 -4.76 1.25
CA ARG A 177 3.54 -5.94 0.96
C ARG A 177 2.12 -5.76 1.47
N GLU A 178 1.94 -5.12 2.61
CA GLU A 178 0.60 -4.80 3.11
C GLU A 178 -0.11 -3.76 2.23
N LEU A 179 0.58 -2.75 1.69
CA LEU A 179 0.02 -1.85 0.67
C LEU A 179 -0.43 -2.62 -0.59
N GLU A 180 0.39 -3.55 -1.07
CA GLU A 180 0.02 -4.42 -2.20
C GLU A 180 -1.25 -5.22 -1.88
N MET A 181 -1.36 -5.77 -0.67
CA MET A 181 -2.57 -6.48 -0.25
C MET A 181 -3.80 -5.57 -0.17
N ILE A 182 -3.66 -4.30 0.22
CA ILE A 182 -4.76 -3.32 0.18
C ILE A 182 -5.21 -3.10 -1.27
N ALA A 183 -4.27 -2.89 -2.20
CA ALA A 183 -4.58 -2.71 -3.62
C ALA A 183 -5.27 -3.96 -4.20
N LEU A 184 -4.72 -5.15 -3.92
CA LEU A 184 -5.23 -6.44 -4.39
C LEU A 184 -6.65 -6.74 -3.87
N LYS A 185 -6.96 -6.40 -2.62
CA LYS A 185 -8.30 -6.59 -2.04
C LYS A 185 -9.28 -5.47 -2.39
N GLY A 186 -8.75 -4.33 -2.82
CA GLY A 186 -9.53 -3.14 -3.19
C GLY A 186 -9.43 -2.87 -4.69
N PRO A 187 -8.91 -1.70 -5.08
CA PRO A 187 -9.07 -1.18 -6.44
C PRO A 187 -8.47 -2.07 -7.54
N ALA A 188 -7.27 -2.61 -7.34
CA ALA A 188 -6.65 -3.47 -8.35
C ALA A 188 -7.43 -4.78 -8.54
N GLY A 189 -7.83 -5.42 -7.44
CA GLY A 189 -8.63 -6.64 -7.48
C GLY A 189 -9.99 -6.43 -8.14
N VAL A 190 -10.68 -5.34 -7.80
CA VAL A 190 -11.98 -4.98 -8.39
C VAL A 190 -11.85 -4.79 -9.91
N ARG A 191 -10.87 -4.03 -10.37
CA ARG A 191 -10.62 -3.81 -11.80
C ARG A 191 -10.40 -5.11 -12.56
N VAL A 192 -9.55 -5.99 -12.02
CA VAL A 192 -9.29 -7.30 -12.62
C VAL A 192 -10.51 -8.21 -12.59
N SER A 193 -11.27 -8.21 -11.49
CA SER A 193 -12.53 -8.97 -11.41
C SER A 193 -13.57 -8.50 -12.42
N ASN A 194 -13.50 -7.22 -12.81
CA ASN A 194 -14.33 -6.62 -13.84
C ASN A 194 -13.79 -6.84 -15.26
N GLY A 195 -12.71 -7.61 -15.43
CA GLY A 195 -12.19 -8.03 -16.72
C GLY A 195 -10.98 -7.24 -17.24
N GLU A 196 -10.49 -6.26 -16.50
CA GLU A 196 -9.25 -5.58 -16.89
C GLU A 196 -8.05 -6.51 -16.84
N SER A 197 -7.07 -6.30 -17.72
CA SER A 197 -5.84 -7.08 -17.75
C SER A 197 -5.10 -6.98 -16.42
N TYR A 198 -4.88 -8.11 -15.76
CA TYR A 198 -4.12 -8.16 -14.50
C TYR A 198 -2.69 -7.61 -14.67
N GLU A 199 -2.11 -7.69 -15.86
CA GLU A 199 -0.76 -7.18 -16.11
C GLU A 199 -0.71 -5.66 -16.18
N ILE A 200 -1.71 -5.05 -16.81
CA ILE A 200 -1.87 -3.60 -16.92
C ILE A 200 -2.22 -3.04 -15.54
N VAL A 201 -3.24 -3.61 -14.89
CA VAL A 201 -3.69 -3.19 -13.56
C VAL A 201 -2.55 -3.31 -12.55
N GLY A 202 -1.83 -4.43 -12.52
CA GLY A 202 -0.70 -4.61 -11.62
C GLY A 202 0.40 -3.56 -11.80
N ARG A 203 0.66 -3.15 -13.06
CA ARG A 203 1.66 -2.11 -13.37
C ARG A 203 1.20 -0.73 -12.90
N GLU A 204 -0.04 -0.37 -13.19
CA GLU A 204 -0.61 0.93 -12.81
C GLU A 204 -0.69 1.10 -11.30
N HIS A 205 -1.07 0.04 -10.58
CA HIS A 205 -1.09 0.06 -9.11
C HIS A 205 0.30 -0.14 -8.47
N GLY A 206 1.38 -0.22 -9.26
CA GLY A 206 2.76 -0.33 -8.74
C GLY A 206 3.02 -1.61 -7.95
N LEU A 207 2.36 -2.71 -8.31
CA LEU A 207 2.57 -4.00 -7.66
C LEU A 207 3.93 -4.58 -8.06
N SER A 208 4.62 -5.18 -7.11
CA SER A 208 5.85 -5.90 -7.38
C SER A 208 5.56 -7.11 -8.26
N LYS A 209 6.45 -7.35 -9.23
CA LYS A 209 6.42 -8.57 -10.05
C LYS A 209 6.87 -9.81 -9.28
N ASN A 210 7.17 -9.66 -8.00
CA ASN A 210 7.50 -10.78 -7.13
C ASN A 210 6.25 -11.67 -7.07
N LEU A 211 6.46 -12.99 -7.14
CA LEU A 211 5.47 -13.99 -7.55
C LEU A 211 4.11 -13.92 -6.84
N ASP A 212 4.00 -13.30 -5.68
CA ASP A 212 2.77 -13.29 -4.90
C ASP A 212 1.68 -12.36 -5.47
N ALA A 213 1.99 -11.11 -5.83
CA ALA A 213 0.95 -10.13 -6.18
C ALA A 213 0.32 -10.38 -7.56
N TYR A 214 1.14 -10.63 -8.57
CA TYR A 214 0.66 -10.94 -9.92
C TYR A 214 -0.09 -12.27 -9.99
N SER A 215 0.34 -13.29 -9.23
CA SER A 215 -0.38 -14.57 -9.15
C SER A 215 -1.76 -14.40 -8.50
N VAL A 216 -1.90 -13.50 -7.51
CA VAL A 216 -3.21 -13.19 -6.92
C VAL A 216 -4.11 -12.48 -7.93
N LEU A 217 -3.61 -11.51 -8.70
CA LEU A 217 -4.43 -10.89 -9.75
C LEU A 217 -4.80 -11.88 -10.85
N GLU A 218 -3.88 -12.75 -11.28
CA GLU A 218 -4.21 -13.82 -12.25
C GLU A 218 -5.30 -14.74 -11.69
N MET A 219 -5.23 -15.10 -10.41
CA MET A 219 -6.27 -15.88 -9.74
C MET A 219 -7.62 -15.15 -9.74
N ILE A 220 -7.65 -13.87 -9.37
CA ILE A 220 -8.85 -13.03 -9.40
C ILE A 220 -9.44 -12.98 -10.82
N ALA A 221 -8.60 -12.85 -11.84
CA ALA A 221 -9.03 -12.85 -13.22
C ALA A 221 -9.66 -14.20 -13.62
N ARG A 222 -9.10 -15.31 -13.16
CA ARG A 222 -9.63 -16.67 -13.41
C ARG A 222 -10.94 -16.95 -12.67
N THR A 223 -11.08 -16.44 -11.45
CA THR A 223 -12.29 -16.59 -10.63
C THR A 223 -13.32 -15.48 -10.87
N SER A 224 -13.03 -14.55 -11.80
CA SER A 224 -14.02 -13.59 -12.30
C SER A 224 -15.21 -14.30 -12.93
N LEU A 225 -16.35 -13.62 -13.00
CA LEU A 225 -17.56 -14.20 -13.61
C LEU A 225 -17.33 -14.61 -15.06
N ALA A 226 -16.57 -13.81 -15.84
CA ALA A 226 -16.15 -14.17 -17.19
C ALA A 226 -15.31 -15.46 -17.21
N GLY A 227 -14.32 -15.57 -16.33
CA GLY A 227 -13.49 -16.77 -16.21
C GLY A 227 -14.28 -18.04 -15.83
N LEU A 228 -15.22 -17.91 -14.88
CA LEU A 228 -16.10 -19.01 -14.47
C LEU A 228 -17.04 -19.46 -15.59
N ARG A 229 -17.60 -18.52 -16.34
CA ARG A 229 -18.45 -18.80 -17.50
C ARG A 229 -17.70 -19.56 -18.60
N VAL A 230 -16.46 -19.13 -18.89
CA VAL A 230 -15.58 -19.87 -19.82
C VAL A 230 -15.26 -21.27 -19.30
N LEU A 231 -15.00 -21.44 -18.00
CA LEU A 231 -14.81 -22.77 -17.40
C LEU A 231 -16.05 -23.66 -17.51
N GLN A 232 -17.24 -23.07 -17.55
CA GLN A 232 -18.51 -23.78 -17.77
C GLN A 232 -18.79 -24.08 -19.25
N GLY A 233 -17.89 -23.68 -20.16
CA GLY A 233 -17.98 -24.00 -21.59
C GLY A 233 -18.51 -22.87 -22.46
N GLU A 234 -18.79 -21.70 -21.89
CA GLU A 234 -19.22 -20.55 -22.70
C GLU A 234 -18.05 -19.99 -23.53
N SER A 235 -18.38 -19.40 -24.68
CA SER A 235 -17.38 -18.77 -25.56
C SER A 235 -16.68 -17.60 -24.87
N CYS A 236 -15.38 -17.47 -25.08
CA CYS A 236 -14.57 -16.35 -24.59
C CYS A 236 -15.12 -15.00 -25.04
N GLU A 237 -15.67 -14.92 -26.26
CA GLU A 237 -16.30 -13.71 -26.79
C GLU A 237 -17.57 -13.33 -26.02
N VAL A 238 -18.39 -14.30 -25.66
CA VAL A 238 -19.66 -14.06 -24.96
C VAL A 238 -19.38 -13.73 -23.50
N ALA A 239 -18.58 -14.56 -22.83
CA ALA A 239 -18.20 -14.35 -21.44
C ALA A 239 -17.39 -13.07 -21.25
N GLY A 240 -16.56 -12.68 -22.22
CA GLY A 240 -15.77 -11.46 -22.15
C GLY A 240 -16.55 -10.17 -22.39
N ARG A 241 -17.54 -10.19 -23.28
CA ARG A 241 -18.28 -8.99 -23.73
C ARG A 241 -18.97 -8.24 -22.59
N GLU A 242 -19.64 -8.95 -21.69
CA GLU A 242 -20.36 -8.35 -20.56
C GLU A 242 -19.44 -7.72 -19.51
N HIS A 243 -18.16 -8.07 -19.56
CA HIS A 243 -17.10 -7.56 -18.68
C HIS A 243 -16.11 -6.66 -19.42
N GLY A 244 -16.45 -6.18 -20.63
CA GLY A 244 -15.58 -5.28 -21.41
C GLY A 244 -14.26 -5.91 -21.86
N ILE A 245 -14.14 -7.24 -21.82
CA ILE A 245 -12.95 -7.98 -22.25
C ILE A 245 -13.02 -8.15 -23.78
N LEU A 246 -12.28 -7.32 -24.50
CA LEU A 246 -12.33 -7.27 -25.96
C LEU A 246 -11.38 -8.29 -26.61
N PRO A 247 -11.76 -8.92 -27.74
CA PRO A 247 -10.86 -9.76 -28.53
C PRO A 247 -9.51 -9.10 -28.82
N GLY A 248 -8.42 -9.85 -28.65
CA GLY A 248 -7.05 -9.37 -28.84
C GLY A 248 -6.46 -8.60 -27.64
N SER A 249 -7.22 -8.36 -26.58
CA SER A 249 -6.68 -7.85 -25.31
C SER A 249 -5.99 -8.96 -24.51
N GLU A 250 -5.10 -8.58 -23.59
CA GLU A 250 -4.48 -9.54 -22.65
C GLU A 250 -5.51 -10.26 -21.76
N GLY A 251 -6.58 -9.56 -21.36
CA GLY A 251 -7.70 -10.17 -20.63
C GLY A 251 -8.39 -11.25 -21.47
N PHE A 252 -8.52 -11.03 -22.77
CA PHE A 252 -9.10 -12.02 -23.69
C PHE A 252 -8.16 -13.21 -23.89
N SER A 253 -6.86 -12.97 -24.06
CA SER A 253 -5.83 -14.02 -24.10
C SER A 253 -5.88 -14.92 -22.85
N LEU A 254 -6.24 -14.36 -21.69
CA LEU A 254 -6.45 -15.15 -20.48
C LEU A 254 -7.71 -16.01 -20.55
N LEU A 255 -8.84 -15.48 -21.04
CA LEU A 255 -10.05 -16.28 -21.26
C LEU A 255 -9.77 -17.45 -22.21
N GLU A 256 -9.05 -17.21 -23.29
CA GLU A 256 -8.65 -18.28 -24.22
C GLU A 256 -7.80 -19.36 -23.51
N LYS A 257 -6.85 -18.96 -22.67
CA LYS A 257 -6.05 -19.90 -21.86
C LYS A 257 -6.91 -20.68 -20.85
N ILE A 258 -7.94 -20.05 -20.28
CA ILE A 258 -8.89 -20.73 -19.38
C ILE A 258 -9.67 -21.78 -20.15
N ALA A 259 -10.21 -21.44 -21.33
CA ALA A 259 -10.91 -22.37 -22.21
C ALA A 259 -10.02 -23.55 -22.59
N LEU A 260 -8.79 -23.28 -23.03
CA LEU A 260 -7.77 -24.28 -23.39
C LEU A 260 -7.43 -25.22 -22.22
N LYS A 261 -7.31 -24.71 -20.99
CA LYS A 261 -7.04 -25.55 -19.81
C LYS A 261 -8.28 -26.28 -19.30
N GLY A 262 -9.47 -25.88 -19.72
CA GLY A 262 -10.75 -26.45 -19.32
C GLY A 262 -11.47 -27.12 -20.50
N PRO A 263 -12.71 -26.68 -20.82
CA PRO A 263 -13.61 -27.41 -21.70
C PRO A 263 -13.09 -27.54 -23.14
N ALA A 264 -12.50 -26.48 -23.72
CA ALA A 264 -11.99 -26.54 -25.08
C ALA A 264 -10.84 -27.54 -25.22
N GLY A 265 -9.86 -27.49 -24.31
CA GLY A 265 -8.76 -28.45 -24.34
C GLY A 265 -9.20 -29.88 -24.10
N ALA A 266 -10.18 -30.11 -23.21
CA ALA A 266 -10.72 -31.43 -22.95
C ALA A 266 -11.39 -32.03 -24.20
N ARG A 267 -12.19 -31.22 -24.92
CA ARG A 267 -12.84 -31.63 -26.17
C ARG A 267 -11.84 -32.03 -27.26
N VAL A 268 -10.82 -31.20 -27.48
CA VAL A 268 -9.77 -31.50 -28.46
C VAL A 268 -8.96 -32.74 -28.07
N SER A 269 -8.63 -32.88 -26.79
CA SER A 269 -7.95 -34.10 -26.29
C SER A 269 -8.80 -35.36 -26.42
N ASN A 270 -10.14 -35.24 -26.47
CA ASN A 270 -11.06 -36.35 -26.75
C ASN A 270 -11.25 -36.60 -28.26
N GLY A 271 -10.50 -35.90 -29.12
CA GLY A 271 -10.48 -36.12 -30.56
C GLY A 271 -11.40 -35.22 -31.38
N GLU A 272 -12.00 -34.19 -30.78
CA GLU A 272 -12.72 -33.18 -31.57
C GLU A 272 -11.75 -32.28 -32.36
N SER A 273 -12.24 -31.74 -33.49
CA SER A 273 -11.49 -30.81 -34.32
C SER A 273 -11.10 -29.55 -33.56
N CYS A 274 -9.82 -29.20 -33.50
CA CYS A 274 -9.38 -27.98 -32.82
C CYS A 274 -9.93 -26.71 -33.47
N GLU A 275 -10.16 -26.69 -34.79
CA GLU A 275 -10.80 -25.55 -35.47
C GLU A 275 -12.27 -25.37 -35.06
N VAL A 276 -13.02 -26.46 -34.94
CA VAL A 276 -14.43 -26.41 -34.51
C VAL A 276 -14.50 -25.96 -33.06
N VAL A 277 -13.70 -26.57 -32.19
CA VAL A 277 -13.65 -26.23 -30.77
C VAL A 277 -13.19 -24.78 -30.57
N ALA A 278 -12.15 -24.32 -31.29
CA ALA A 278 -11.69 -22.95 -31.21
C ALA A 278 -12.78 -21.96 -31.60
N ARG A 279 -13.53 -22.23 -32.68
CA ARG A 279 -14.65 -21.38 -33.12
C ARG A 279 -15.76 -21.31 -32.07
N GLU A 280 -16.15 -22.45 -31.51
CA GLU A 280 -17.23 -22.52 -30.52
C GLU A 280 -16.85 -21.86 -29.19
N HIS A 281 -15.60 -22.01 -28.76
CA HIS A 281 -15.10 -21.39 -27.54
C HIS A 281 -14.53 -19.97 -27.75
N GLY A 282 -14.57 -19.42 -28.96
CA GLY A 282 -14.10 -18.07 -29.26
C GLY A 282 -12.58 -17.89 -29.10
N ILE A 283 -11.80 -18.91 -29.44
CA ILE A 283 -10.33 -18.90 -29.43
C ILE A 283 -9.81 -18.49 -30.81
N SER A 284 -8.92 -17.49 -30.85
CA SER A 284 -8.31 -16.99 -32.08
C SER A 284 -7.40 -18.03 -32.74
N THR A 285 -7.68 -18.35 -34.00
CA THR A 285 -6.90 -19.32 -34.80
C THR A 285 -5.51 -18.82 -35.21
N LYS A 286 -5.18 -17.55 -34.96
CA LYS A 286 -3.87 -16.95 -35.26
C LYS A 286 -2.98 -16.79 -34.03
N GLY A 287 -3.44 -17.24 -32.86
CA GLY A 287 -2.79 -17.03 -31.57
C GLY A 287 -2.04 -18.25 -31.06
N LYS A 288 -1.17 -18.02 -30.05
CA LYS A 288 -0.45 -19.10 -29.35
C LYS A 288 -1.38 -20.15 -28.74
N THR A 289 -2.55 -19.72 -28.23
CA THR A 289 -3.55 -20.62 -27.64
C THR A 289 -4.05 -21.65 -28.65
N PHE A 290 -4.22 -21.27 -29.92
CA PHE A 290 -4.65 -22.21 -30.95
C PHE A 290 -3.57 -23.21 -31.32
N SER A 291 -2.30 -22.78 -31.40
CA SER A 291 -1.18 -23.71 -31.57
C SER A 291 -1.10 -24.74 -30.42
N GLU A 292 -1.44 -24.34 -29.20
CA GLU A 292 -1.55 -25.27 -28.06
C GLU A 292 -2.76 -26.22 -28.17
N LEU A 293 -3.87 -25.80 -28.79
CA LEU A 293 -4.97 -26.72 -29.15
C LEU A 293 -4.54 -27.71 -30.23
N GLU A 294 -3.84 -27.28 -31.27
CA GLU A 294 -3.32 -28.18 -32.31
C GLU A 294 -2.40 -29.25 -31.70
N LEU A 295 -1.54 -28.87 -30.75
CA LEU A 295 -0.72 -29.81 -29.99
C LEU A 295 -1.56 -30.84 -29.22
N LYS A 296 -2.69 -30.45 -28.64
CA LYS A 296 -3.61 -31.39 -27.96
C LYS A 296 -4.32 -32.33 -28.93
N ALA A 297 -4.57 -31.89 -30.16
CA ALA A 297 -5.24 -32.67 -31.20
C ALA A 297 -4.35 -33.79 -31.76
N LEU A 298 -3.03 -33.67 -31.60
CA LEU A 298 -2.06 -34.63 -32.13
C LEU A 298 -2.20 -36.03 -31.56
N GLU A 299 -2.44 -36.18 -30.27
CA GLU A 299 -2.51 -37.51 -29.64
C GLU A 299 -3.65 -38.35 -30.22
N PRO A 300 -4.91 -37.88 -30.26
CA PRO A 300 -5.99 -38.62 -30.87
C PRO A 300 -5.83 -38.78 -32.39
N ALA A 301 -5.29 -37.77 -33.08
CA ALA A 301 -4.98 -37.86 -34.51
C ALA A 301 -3.94 -38.97 -34.80
N ALA A 302 -2.82 -38.97 -34.07
CA ALA A 302 -1.77 -39.96 -34.25
C ALA A 302 -2.26 -41.37 -33.92
N ALA A 303 -3.19 -41.54 -32.96
CA ALA A 303 -3.82 -42.83 -32.68
C ALA A 303 -4.59 -43.38 -33.90
N ARG A 304 -5.33 -42.53 -34.62
CA ARG A 304 -6.04 -42.91 -35.85
C ARG A 304 -5.09 -43.27 -36.99
N VAL A 305 -4.01 -42.50 -37.16
CA VAL A 305 -2.97 -42.82 -38.17
C VAL A 305 -2.30 -44.15 -37.87
N ARG A 306 -1.98 -44.44 -36.60
CA ARG A 306 -1.45 -45.75 -36.18
C ARG A 306 -2.42 -46.91 -36.46
N ASN A 307 -3.72 -46.65 -36.46
CA ASN A 307 -4.75 -47.63 -36.82
C ASN A 307 -4.95 -47.78 -38.34
N GLY A 308 -4.11 -47.14 -39.16
CA GLY A 308 -4.08 -47.30 -40.61
C GLY A 308 -4.87 -46.24 -41.39
N GLU A 309 -5.38 -45.20 -40.72
CA GLU A 309 -6.04 -44.09 -41.40
C GLU A 309 -5.04 -43.16 -42.09
N HIS A 310 -5.43 -42.57 -43.22
CA HIS A 310 -4.55 -41.71 -43.99
C HIS A 310 -4.31 -40.37 -43.27
N TYR A 311 -3.05 -40.08 -42.93
CA TYR A 311 -2.63 -38.92 -42.13
C TYR A 311 -3.21 -37.57 -42.59
N GLN A 312 -3.31 -37.31 -43.89
CA GLN A 312 -3.89 -36.06 -44.41
C GLN A 312 -5.40 -35.93 -44.14
N ILE A 313 -6.12 -37.05 -44.12
CA ILE A 313 -7.56 -37.06 -43.80
C ILE A 313 -7.72 -36.80 -42.32
N VAL A 314 -6.96 -37.53 -41.49
CA VAL A 314 -6.98 -37.38 -40.04
C VAL A 314 -6.60 -35.96 -39.61
N ALA A 315 -5.51 -35.39 -40.14
CA ALA A 315 -5.09 -34.03 -39.81
C ALA A 315 -6.18 -33.00 -40.13
N ARG A 316 -6.83 -33.12 -41.29
CA ARG A 316 -7.93 -32.24 -41.70
C ARG A 316 -9.14 -32.38 -40.76
N GLU A 317 -9.52 -33.59 -40.41
CA GLU A 317 -10.65 -33.84 -39.52
C GLU A 317 -10.38 -33.34 -38.09
N HIS A 318 -9.15 -33.44 -37.62
CA HIS A 318 -8.74 -32.88 -36.33
C HIS A 318 -8.45 -31.37 -36.38
N GLY A 319 -8.55 -30.72 -37.55
CA GLY A 319 -8.31 -29.28 -37.72
C GLY A 319 -6.85 -28.85 -37.60
N ILE A 320 -5.91 -29.77 -37.80
CA ILE A 320 -4.47 -29.51 -37.68
C ILE A 320 -3.96 -28.90 -38.98
N SER A 321 -3.37 -27.70 -38.90
CA SER A 321 -2.92 -26.95 -40.08
C SER A 321 -1.73 -27.63 -40.77
N PHE A 322 -1.84 -27.87 -42.08
CA PHE A 322 -0.74 -28.38 -42.92
C PHE A 322 0.44 -27.40 -42.92
N GLY A 323 1.66 -27.89 -42.71
CA GLY A 323 2.87 -27.05 -42.63
C GLY A 323 3.00 -26.25 -41.34
N SER A 324 2.18 -26.52 -40.33
CA SER A 324 2.50 -26.12 -38.96
C SER A 324 3.70 -26.94 -38.46
N ASP A 325 4.54 -26.34 -37.60
CA ASP A 325 5.61 -27.05 -36.88
C ASP A 325 5.11 -28.34 -36.20
N VAL A 326 3.81 -28.34 -35.84
CA VAL A 326 3.08 -29.41 -35.18
C VAL A 326 2.79 -30.56 -36.17
N TYR A 327 2.31 -30.23 -37.37
CA TYR A 327 2.04 -31.19 -38.43
C TYR A 327 3.32 -31.87 -38.93
N ASP A 328 4.34 -31.09 -39.27
CA ASP A 328 5.55 -31.59 -39.95
C ASP A 328 6.43 -32.51 -39.08
N ARG A 329 6.27 -32.45 -37.75
CA ARG A 329 7.09 -33.25 -36.83
C ARG A 329 6.41 -34.53 -36.37
N HIS A 330 5.08 -34.62 -36.39
CA HIS A 330 4.34 -35.57 -35.51
C HIS A 330 3.24 -36.38 -36.21
N LEU A 331 2.89 -36.09 -37.46
CA LEU A 331 1.92 -36.87 -38.28
C LEU A 331 2.54 -37.29 -39.62
#